data_AF-A0A3S9HMT1-F1
#
_entry.id   AF-A0A3S9HMT1-F1
#
_cell.length_a   1.000
_cell.length_b   1.000
_cell.length_c   1.000
_cell.angle_alpha   90.00
_cell.angle_beta   90.00
_cell.angle_gamma   90.00
#
_symmetry.space_group_name_H-M   'P 1'
#
loop_
_entity.id
_entity.type
_entity.pdbx_description
1 polymer ?
#
loop_
_entity_poly.entity_id
_entity_poly.type
_entity_poly.pdbx_seq_one_letter_code
_entity_poly.pdbx_strand_id
1 'polypeptide(L)'
;MDKIFSVKAATLLLLFLAFCLPASAADDKKAGKEQVRQLQQNQRKLEQEKAQLVQEKTALDVELKESKLKLDDSKRSADAASRQRASLSKELEAANASKAALITKIAETEQSLNAAEKKLADANSLIQKMEIAKTQLDSNLNLRSESLANCESKNQAQHRYGMELLEKYQNKGCTSALLQKEPFTGLKQVQIENMLELYREKLDQQKLVLTSPAL
;
A
#
# COMPACT_ATOMS: atom_id res chain seq x y z
N MET A 1 -33.44 -4.03 79.22
CA MET A 1 -32.83 -2.82 78.63
C MET A 1 -33.26 -2.82 77.17
N ASP A 2 -34.25 -2.10 76.66
CA ASP A 2 -35.01 -0.97 77.16
C ASP A 2 -36.44 -0.93 76.58
N LYS A 3 -37.40 -0.80 77.51
CA LYS A 3 -38.59 0.07 77.49
C LYS A 3 -39.51 0.03 76.27
N ILE A 4 -40.32 -1.03 76.26
CA ILE A 4 -41.75 -1.02 75.93
C ILE A 4 -42.46 -0.07 76.91
N PHE A 5 -42.63 1.20 76.55
CA PHE A 5 -43.30 2.19 77.41
C PHE A 5 -43.96 3.31 76.57
N SER A 6 -45.05 3.00 75.85
CA SER A 6 -45.96 4.05 75.35
C SER A 6 -47.37 3.55 74.99
N VAL A 7 -47.93 2.58 75.72
CA VAL A 7 -49.32 2.10 75.50
C VAL A 7 -50.09 1.85 76.81
N LYS A 8 -49.59 2.33 77.96
CA LYS A 8 -50.24 2.12 79.27
C LYS A 8 -50.55 3.44 79.98
N ALA A 9 -51.25 4.33 79.30
CA ALA A 9 -51.77 5.59 79.86
C ALA A 9 -53.28 5.77 79.61
N ALA A 10 -54.01 4.69 79.36
CA ALA A 10 -55.43 4.77 78.96
C ALA A 10 -56.37 3.83 79.74
N THR A 11 -55.93 3.24 80.85
CA THR A 11 -56.75 2.26 81.60
C THR A 11 -56.54 2.35 83.10
N LEU A 12 -56.81 3.51 83.72
CA LEU A 12 -57.09 3.56 85.16
C LEU A 12 -57.83 4.85 85.57
N LEU A 13 -59.10 4.98 85.18
CA LEU A 13 -60.06 5.76 85.97
C LEU A 13 -61.47 5.22 85.72
N LEU A 14 -61.67 4.00 86.22
CA LEU A 14 -62.98 3.43 86.46
C LEU A 14 -63.57 4.13 87.70
N LEU A 15 -64.80 4.63 87.53
CA LEU A 15 -65.89 4.45 88.49
C LEU A 15 -65.90 5.36 89.73
N PHE A 16 -66.63 6.47 89.65
CA PHE A 16 -67.34 7.01 90.81
C PHE A 16 -68.56 7.87 90.39
N LEU A 17 -69.74 7.47 90.90
CA LEU A 17 -71.02 8.22 91.00
C LEU A 17 -71.69 8.66 89.68
N ALA A 18 -72.72 8.01 89.14
CA ALA A 18 -74.04 7.67 89.70
C ALA A 18 -74.78 8.86 90.35
N PHE A 19 -75.89 9.22 89.70
CA PHE A 19 -77.02 10.05 90.17
C PHE A 19 -76.82 11.58 90.24
N CYS A 20 -77.35 12.30 89.24
CA CYS A 20 -78.61 13.05 89.42
C CYS A 20 -79.04 13.64 88.06
N LEU A 21 -80.23 13.25 87.59
CA LEU A 21 -80.95 14.00 86.56
C LEU A 21 -81.47 15.30 87.17
N PRO A 22 -81.56 16.37 86.36
CA PRO A 22 -82.80 17.08 86.26
C PRO A 22 -83.31 17.02 84.82
N ALA A 23 -84.55 16.56 84.71
CA ALA A 23 -85.37 16.69 83.53
C ALA A 23 -85.66 18.17 83.28
N SER A 24 -85.21 18.66 82.12
CA SER A 24 -85.73 19.87 81.47
C SER A 24 -85.98 19.45 80.02
N ALA A 25 -87.19 19.00 79.68
CA ALA A 25 -88.32 19.84 79.25
C ALA A 25 -88.06 20.53 77.89
N ALA A 26 -88.52 19.85 76.84
CA ALA A 26 -89.14 20.39 75.64
C ALA A 26 -88.37 21.46 74.82
N ASP A 27 -87.51 21.02 73.88
CA ASP A 27 -87.61 21.38 72.44
C ASP A 27 -86.69 20.50 71.52
N ASP A 28 -86.48 19.23 71.87
CA ASP A 28 -85.46 18.36 71.23
C ASP A 28 -85.77 17.92 69.79
N LYS A 29 -87.00 18.09 69.30
CA LYS A 29 -87.35 17.66 67.93
C LYS A 29 -86.77 18.57 66.83
N LYS A 30 -86.35 19.80 67.15
CA LYS A 30 -85.67 20.71 66.20
C LYS A 30 -84.14 20.65 66.33
N ALA A 31 -83.60 20.62 67.54
CA ALA A 31 -82.15 20.50 67.78
C ALA A 31 -81.56 19.15 67.31
N GLY A 32 -82.27 18.04 67.53
CA GLY A 32 -81.88 16.73 66.98
C GLY A 32 -82.00 16.65 65.46
N LYS A 33 -82.95 17.37 64.85
CA LYS A 33 -83.08 17.48 63.38
C LYS A 33 -81.93 18.26 62.74
N GLU A 34 -81.44 19.32 63.39
CA GLU A 34 -80.29 20.10 62.92
C GLU A 34 -78.97 19.33 63.07
N GLN A 35 -78.77 18.61 64.18
CA GLN A 35 -77.61 17.73 64.36
C GLN A 35 -77.59 16.56 63.37
N VAL A 36 -78.74 15.92 63.11
CA VAL A 36 -78.85 14.85 62.09
C VAL A 36 -78.59 15.41 60.68
N ARG A 37 -79.03 16.64 60.39
CA ARG A 37 -78.78 17.31 59.10
C ARG A 37 -77.30 17.66 58.90
N GLN A 38 -76.60 18.11 59.95
CA GLN A 38 -75.15 18.32 59.93
C GLN A 38 -74.38 17.01 59.78
N LEU A 39 -74.81 15.94 60.48
CA LEU A 39 -74.22 14.61 60.34
C LEU A 39 -74.39 14.07 58.92
N GLN A 40 -75.59 14.20 58.32
CA GLN A 40 -75.83 13.85 56.92
C GLN A 40 -75.00 14.68 55.94
N GLN A 41 -74.82 15.98 56.18
CA GLN A 41 -73.94 16.82 55.36
C GLN A 41 -72.47 16.38 55.47
N ASN A 42 -71.99 16.05 56.67
CA ASN A 42 -70.63 15.55 56.88
C ASN A 42 -70.43 14.17 56.25
N GLN A 43 -71.45 13.30 56.29
CA GLN A 43 -71.42 11.99 55.66
C GLN A 43 -71.34 12.11 54.14
N ARG A 44 -72.10 13.03 53.54
CA ARG A 44 -72.01 13.34 52.10
C ARG A 44 -70.64 13.91 51.70
N LYS A 45 -70.05 14.80 52.51
CA LYS A 45 -68.70 15.33 52.29
C LYS A 45 -67.65 14.21 52.33
N LEU A 46 -67.72 13.32 53.33
CA LEU A 46 -66.83 12.16 53.45
C LEU A 46 -67.00 11.16 52.30
N GLU A 47 -68.22 10.92 51.84
CA GLU A 47 -68.48 10.10 50.65
C GLU A 47 -67.89 10.73 49.39
N GLN A 48 -68.00 12.07 49.25
CA GLN A 48 -67.45 12.81 48.13
C GLN A 48 -65.91 12.83 48.15
N GLU A 49 -65.29 13.02 49.32
CA GLU A 49 -63.84 12.93 49.50
C GLU A 49 -63.32 11.50 49.26
N LYS A 50 -64.05 10.47 49.72
CA LYS A 50 -63.71 9.08 49.39
C LYS A 50 -63.80 8.80 47.89
N ALA A 51 -64.83 9.32 47.22
CA ALA A 51 -64.97 9.18 45.78
C ALA A 51 -63.82 9.89 45.04
N GLN A 52 -63.44 11.09 45.47
CA GLN A 52 -62.30 11.84 44.93
C GLN A 52 -60.97 11.11 45.16
N LEU A 53 -60.71 10.63 46.37
CA LEU A 53 -59.50 9.87 46.69
C LEU A 53 -59.41 8.55 45.92
N VAL A 54 -60.53 7.85 45.71
CA VAL A 54 -60.56 6.64 44.87
C VAL A 54 -60.26 6.99 43.42
N GLN A 55 -60.79 8.10 42.91
CA GLN A 55 -60.53 8.57 41.54
C GLN A 55 -59.08 9.03 41.35
N GLU A 56 -58.50 9.73 42.31
CA GLU A 56 -57.09 10.12 42.28
C GLU A 56 -56.17 8.90 42.37
N LYS A 57 -56.50 7.94 43.24
CA LYS A 57 -55.70 6.71 43.37
C LYS A 57 -55.72 5.89 42.08
N THR A 58 -56.86 5.77 41.40
CA THR A 58 -56.93 5.07 40.11
C THR A 58 -56.20 5.85 39.01
N ALA A 59 -56.29 7.18 38.98
CA ALA A 59 -55.54 8.01 38.04
C ALA A 59 -54.02 7.87 38.25
N LEU A 60 -53.56 7.93 39.50
CA LEU A 60 -52.16 7.74 39.86
C LEU A 60 -51.66 6.31 39.55
N ASP A 61 -52.47 5.28 39.77
CA ASP A 61 -52.11 3.90 39.41
C ASP A 61 -51.98 3.72 37.89
N VAL A 62 -52.80 4.42 37.09
CA VAL A 62 -52.69 4.44 35.62
C VAL A 62 -51.42 5.16 35.18
N GLU A 63 -51.15 6.34 35.72
CA GLU A 63 -49.97 7.14 35.40
C GLU A 63 -48.67 6.44 35.81
N LEU A 64 -48.67 5.77 36.97
CA LEU A 64 -47.53 4.99 37.45
C LEU A 64 -47.26 3.78 36.54
N LYS A 65 -48.30 3.09 36.06
CA LYS A 65 -48.15 2.02 35.05
C LYS A 65 -47.61 2.56 33.74
N GLU A 66 -48.15 3.68 33.24
CA GLU A 66 -47.69 4.30 31.99
C GLU A 66 -46.24 4.77 32.09
N SER A 67 -45.86 5.39 33.20
CA SER A 67 -44.49 5.84 33.48
C SER A 67 -43.52 4.65 33.57
N LYS A 68 -43.92 3.55 34.22
CA LYS A 68 -43.13 2.31 34.23
C LYS A 68 -42.92 1.73 32.84
N LEU A 69 -43.97 1.69 32.01
CA LEU A 69 -43.86 1.21 30.62
C LEU A 69 -42.89 2.08 29.80
N LYS A 70 -43.02 3.42 29.88
CA LYS A 70 -42.09 4.36 29.21
C LYS A 70 -40.65 4.19 29.69
N LEU A 71 -40.45 3.95 30.99
CA LEU A 71 -39.12 3.74 31.56
C LEU A 71 -38.49 2.42 31.10
N ASP A 72 -39.26 1.35 31.00
CA ASP A 72 -38.80 0.06 30.48
C ASP A 72 -38.48 0.13 28.98
N ASP A 73 -39.32 0.81 28.19
CA ASP A 73 -39.06 1.04 26.76
C ASP A 73 -37.82 1.91 26.54
N SER A 74 -37.66 2.97 27.34
CA SER A 74 -36.48 3.82 27.31
C SER A 74 -35.21 3.05 27.68
N LYS A 75 -35.26 2.20 28.71
CA LYS A 75 -34.14 1.32 29.08
C LYS A 75 -33.79 0.34 27.94
N ARG A 76 -34.78 -0.31 27.34
CA ARG A 76 -34.56 -1.22 26.21
C ARG A 76 -33.92 -0.51 25.02
N SER A 77 -34.38 0.71 24.70
CA SER A 77 -33.81 1.54 23.65
C SER A 77 -32.37 1.95 23.97
N ALA A 78 -32.09 2.36 25.21
CA ALA A 78 -30.75 2.71 25.66
C ALA A 78 -29.78 1.52 25.59
N ASP A 79 -30.22 0.33 26.01
CA ASP A 79 -29.43 -0.90 25.91
C ASP A 79 -29.15 -1.29 24.45
N ALA A 80 -30.14 -1.17 23.56
CA ALA A 80 -29.97 -1.43 22.13
C ALA A 80 -28.98 -0.43 21.50
N ALA A 81 -29.13 0.87 21.78
CA ALA A 81 -28.23 1.91 21.31
C ALA A 81 -26.80 1.73 21.85
N SER A 82 -26.65 1.33 23.12
CA SER A 82 -25.35 1.01 23.73
C SER A 82 -24.66 -0.15 23.02
N ARG A 83 -25.40 -1.23 22.72
CA ARG A 83 -24.88 -2.38 21.96
C ARG A 83 -24.46 -1.97 20.54
N GLN A 84 -25.26 -1.16 19.86
CA GLN A 84 -24.94 -0.67 18.53
C GLN A 84 -23.71 0.26 18.53
N ARG A 85 -23.56 1.11 19.55
CA ARG A 85 -22.34 1.92 19.71
C ARG A 85 -21.11 1.04 19.92
N ALA A 86 -21.22 0.00 20.75
CA ALA A 86 -20.13 -0.93 20.97
C ALA A 86 -19.74 -1.69 19.68
N SER A 87 -20.71 -2.10 18.84
CA SER A 87 -20.41 -2.75 17.56
C SER A 87 -19.77 -1.77 16.57
N LEU A 88 -20.33 -0.58 16.41
CA LEU A 88 -19.78 0.45 15.53
C LEU A 88 -18.38 0.89 15.96
N SER A 89 -18.11 0.98 17.27
CA SER A 89 -16.76 1.26 17.79
C SER A 89 -15.76 0.19 17.36
N LYS A 90 -16.13 -1.09 17.47
CA LYS A 90 -15.28 -2.20 17.03
C LYS A 90 -15.06 -2.20 15.52
N GLU A 91 -16.09 -1.93 14.74
CA GLU A 91 -15.98 -1.82 13.28
C GLU A 91 -15.06 -0.66 12.87
N LEU A 92 -15.15 0.48 13.57
CA LEU A 92 -14.31 1.64 13.32
C LEU A 92 -12.84 1.37 13.68
N GLU A 93 -12.58 0.68 14.79
CA GLU A 93 -11.24 0.21 15.15
C GLU A 93 -10.67 -0.76 14.10
N ALA A 94 -11.47 -1.74 13.67
CA ALA A 94 -11.08 -2.70 12.63
C ALA A 94 -10.81 -2.01 11.28
N ALA A 95 -11.66 -1.05 10.89
CA ALA A 95 -11.49 -0.26 9.68
C ALA A 95 -10.22 0.60 9.74
N ASN A 96 -9.93 1.22 10.88
CA ASN A 96 -8.70 1.99 11.08
C ASN A 96 -7.45 1.11 11.05
N ALA A 97 -7.49 -0.08 11.65
CA ALA A 97 -6.40 -1.05 11.57
C ALA A 97 -6.15 -1.51 10.13
N SER A 98 -7.22 -1.80 9.38
CA SER A 98 -7.14 -2.15 7.95
C SER A 98 -6.56 -0.99 7.13
N LYS A 99 -7.02 0.24 7.37
CA LYS A 99 -6.49 1.44 6.72
C LYS A 99 -4.99 1.62 6.99
N ALA A 100 -4.56 1.47 8.24
CA ALA A 100 -3.14 1.55 8.59
C ALA A 100 -2.31 0.48 7.87
N ALA A 101 -2.79 -0.77 7.84
CA ALA A 101 -2.14 -1.86 7.12
C ALA A 101 -2.06 -1.61 5.61
N LEU A 102 -3.11 -1.03 5.00
CA LEU A 102 -3.12 -0.66 3.59
C LEU A 102 -2.13 0.47 3.29
N ILE A 103 -2.02 1.48 4.17
CA ILE A 103 -1.03 2.56 4.01
C ILE A 103 0.39 1.98 4.04
N THR A 104 0.69 1.07 4.96
CA THR A 104 1.99 0.39 5.02
C THR A 104 2.25 -0.40 3.74
N LYS A 105 1.27 -1.19 3.26
CA LYS A 105 1.41 -1.94 2.01
C LYS A 105 1.64 -1.03 0.80
N ILE A 106 0.93 0.09 0.70
CA ILE A 106 1.13 1.06 -0.37
C ILE A 106 2.56 1.57 -0.35
N ALA A 107 3.07 2.00 0.81
CA ALA A 107 4.45 2.48 0.94
C ALA A 107 5.49 1.40 0.57
N GLU A 108 5.30 0.15 1.00
CA GLU A 108 6.16 -0.99 0.63
C GLU A 108 6.13 -1.27 -0.87
N THR A 109 4.95 -1.22 -1.50
CA THR A 109 4.80 -1.42 -2.94
C THR A 109 5.41 -0.28 -3.75
N GLU A 110 5.26 0.98 -3.32
CA GLU A 110 5.89 2.13 -3.95
C GLU A 110 7.42 2.06 -3.86
N GLN A 111 7.96 1.67 -2.70
CA GLN A 111 9.39 1.45 -2.53
C GLN A 111 9.91 0.34 -3.45
N SER A 112 9.17 -0.77 -3.55
CA SER A 112 9.53 -1.90 -4.42
C SER A 112 9.46 -1.51 -5.89
N LEU A 113 8.47 -0.72 -6.29
CA LEU A 113 8.31 -0.21 -7.65
C LEU A 113 9.49 0.70 -8.03
N ASN A 114 9.80 1.70 -7.18
CA ASN A 114 10.94 2.59 -7.40
C ASN A 114 12.27 1.82 -7.50
N ALA A 115 12.46 0.78 -6.67
CA ALA A 115 13.65 -0.07 -6.74
C ALA A 115 13.71 -0.88 -8.04
N ALA A 116 12.57 -1.38 -8.53
CA ALA A 116 12.48 -2.12 -9.78
C ALA A 116 12.75 -1.20 -10.99
N GLU A 117 12.17 0.00 -11.01
CA GLU A 117 12.40 1.00 -12.05
C GLU A 117 13.87 1.41 -12.15
N LYS A 118 14.53 1.63 -11.00
CA LYS A 118 15.96 1.92 -10.97
C LYS A 118 16.80 0.78 -11.55
N LYS A 119 16.51 -0.47 -11.14
CA LYS A 119 17.19 -1.66 -11.69
C LYS A 119 17.00 -1.79 -13.20
N LEU A 120 15.79 -1.49 -13.70
CA LEU A 120 15.49 -1.53 -15.12
C LEU A 120 16.27 -0.44 -15.89
N ALA A 121 16.33 0.78 -15.35
CA ALA A 121 17.13 1.86 -15.93
C ALA A 121 18.63 1.51 -15.97
N ASP A 122 19.17 0.97 -14.88
CA ASP A 122 20.57 0.54 -14.78
C ASP A 122 20.87 -0.60 -15.78
N ALA A 123 19.96 -1.58 -15.89
CA ALA A 123 20.09 -2.69 -16.83
C ALA A 123 20.07 -2.21 -18.28
N ASN A 124 19.16 -1.30 -18.63
CA ASN A 124 19.10 -0.71 -19.97
C ASN A 124 20.37 0.08 -20.31
N SER A 125 20.91 0.86 -19.36
CA SER A 125 22.18 1.56 -19.54
C SER A 125 23.34 0.58 -19.76
N LEU A 126 23.36 -0.53 -19.02
CA LEU A 126 24.37 -1.58 -19.19
C LEU A 126 24.26 -2.25 -20.57
N ILE A 127 23.05 -2.60 -21.01
CA ILE A 127 22.81 -3.19 -22.33
C ILE A 127 23.32 -2.26 -23.44
N GLN A 128 22.98 -0.97 -23.39
CA GLN A 128 23.47 0.00 -24.38
C GLN A 128 25.01 0.08 -24.40
N LYS A 129 25.66 0.10 -23.23
CA LYS A 129 27.13 0.09 -23.14
C LYS A 129 27.71 -1.18 -23.75
N MET A 130 27.09 -2.34 -23.51
CA MET A 130 27.54 -3.62 -24.08
C MET A 130 27.33 -3.68 -25.59
N GLU A 131 26.23 -3.14 -26.12
CA GLU A 131 25.98 -3.06 -27.56
C GLU A 131 27.00 -2.15 -28.25
N ILE A 132 27.32 -0.99 -27.67
CA ILE A 132 28.36 -0.11 -28.20
C ILE A 132 29.73 -0.83 -28.17
N ALA A 133 30.09 -1.45 -27.04
CA ALA A 133 31.35 -2.18 -26.93
C ALA A 133 31.43 -3.34 -27.93
N LYS A 134 30.31 -4.06 -28.14
CA LYS A 134 30.23 -5.15 -29.12
C LYS A 134 30.43 -4.63 -30.55
N THR A 135 29.72 -3.58 -30.94
CA THR A 135 29.84 -3.02 -32.30
C THR A 135 31.25 -2.48 -32.57
N GLN A 136 31.89 -1.86 -31.57
CA GLN A 136 33.29 -1.45 -31.64
C GLN A 136 34.24 -2.65 -31.76
N LEU A 137 34.01 -3.72 -31.00
CA LEU A 137 34.83 -4.93 -31.07
C LEU A 137 34.70 -5.61 -32.43
N ASP A 138 33.47 -5.77 -32.93
CA ASP A 138 33.19 -6.36 -34.25
C ASP A 138 33.85 -5.55 -35.38
N SER A 139 33.77 -4.22 -35.31
CA SER A 139 34.45 -3.33 -36.28
C SER A 139 35.97 -3.51 -36.24
N ASN A 140 36.57 -3.52 -35.03
CA ASN A 140 38.01 -3.73 -34.87
C ASN A 140 38.44 -5.13 -35.36
N LEU A 141 37.66 -6.17 -35.07
CA LEU A 141 37.94 -7.53 -35.54
C LEU A 141 37.89 -7.61 -37.06
N ASN A 142 36.91 -6.97 -37.70
CA ASN A 142 36.82 -6.92 -39.16
C ASN A 142 38.03 -6.20 -39.77
N LEU A 143 38.37 -5.01 -39.26
CA LEU A 143 39.54 -4.25 -39.73
C LEU A 143 40.85 -5.04 -39.56
N ARG A 144 41.03 -5.71 -38.42
CA ARG A 144 42.21 -6.55 -38.17
C ARG A 144 42.25 -7.77 -39.08
N SER A 145 41.11 -8.41 -39.31
CA SER A 145 41.01 -9.57 -40.20
C SER A 145 41.32 -9.20 -41.65
N GLU A 146 40.80 -8.06 -42.15
CA GLU A 146 41.12 -7.54 -43.48
C GLU A 146 42.60 -7.18 -43.61
N SER A 147 43.16 -6.53 -42.60
CA SER A 147 44.59 -6.18 -42.56
C SER A 147 45.47 -7.43 -42.59
N LEU A 148 45.10 -8.47 -41.83
CA LEU A 148 45.81 -9.75 -41.81
C LEU A 148 45.71 -10.46 -43.17
N ALA A 149 44.52 -10.57 -43.75
CA ALA A 149 44.32 -11.20 -45.05
C ALA A 149 45.11 -10.47 -46.16
N ASN A 150 45.16 -9.14 -46.12
CA ASN A 150 45.98 -8.36 -47.05
C ASN A 150 47.49 -8.60 -46.83
N CYS A 151 47.92 -8.70 -45.57
CA CYS A 151 49.32 -9.02 -45.23
C CYS A 151 49.71 -10.40 -45.77
N GLU A 152 48.88 -11.42 -45.54
CA GLU A 152 49.09 -12.78 -46.02
C GLU A 152 49.15 -12.84 -47.55
N SER A 153 48.19 -12.19 -48.24
CA SER A 153 48.16 -12.13 -49.70
C SER A 153 49.41 -11.45 -50.29
N LYS A 154 49.81 -10.30 -49.72
CA LYS A 154 51.02 -9.58 -50.14
C LYS A 154 52.29 -10.38 -49.88
N ASN A 155 52.38 -11.05 -48.73
CA ASN A 155 53.52 -11.92 -48.41
C ASN A 155 53.62 -13.08 -49.41
N GLN A 156 52.50 -13.74 -49.70
CA GLN A 156 52.45 -14.81 -50.70
C GLN A 156 52.87 -14.33 -52.09
N ALA A 157 52.40 -13.15 -52.52
CA ALA A 157 52.78 -12.56 -53.78
C ALA A 157 54.29 -12.21 -53.84
N GLN A 158 54.84 -11.62 -52.77
CA GLN A 158 56.27 -11.33 -52.67
C GLN A 158 57.12 -12.60 -52.71
N HIS A 159 56.73 -13.65 -51.99
CA HIS A 159 57.39 -14.94 -52.04
C HIS A 159 57.38 -15.53 -53.46
N ARG A 160 56.22 -15.50 -54.12
CA ARG A 160 56.09 -15.96 -55.52
C ARG A 160 57.02 -15.19 -56.45
N TYR A 161 57.03 -13.86 -56.40
CA TYR A 161 57.91 -13.05 -57.25
C TYR A 161 59.39 -13.30 -56.94
N GLY A 162 59.75 -13.52 -55.68
CA GLY A 162 61.10 -13.90 -55.28
C GLY A 162 61.53 -15.24 -55.90
N MET A 163 60.66 -16.25 -55.85
CA MET A 163 60.92 -17.55 -56.46
C MET A 163 61.03 -17.47 -58.00
N GLU A 164 60.13 -16.73 -58.66
CA GLU A 164 60.20 -16.50 -60.11
C GLU A 164 61.52 -15.81 -60.52
N LEU A 165 62.00 -14.85 -59.72
CA LEU A 165 63.26 -14.16 -59.98
C LEU A 165 64.45 -15.09 -59.82
N LEU A 166 64.47 -15.94 -58.79
CA LEU A 166 65.50 -16.96 -58.58
C LEU A 166 65.53 -17.97 -59.73
N GLU A 167 64.37 -18.45 -60.19
CA GLU A 167 64.26 -19.37 -61.32
C GLU A 167 64.82 -18.74 -62.61
N LYS A 168 64.44 -17.48 -62.91
CA LYS A 168 64.99 -16.75 -64.07
C LYS A 168 66.51 -16.56 -63.97
N TYR A 169 67.05 -16.32 -62.79
CA TYR A 169 68.49 -16.22 -62.56
C TYR A 169 69.20 -17.58 -62.75
N GLN A 170 68.63 -18.67 -62.25
CA GLN A 170 69.18 -20.03 -62.45
C GLN A 170 69.21 -20.42 -63.93
N ASN A 171 68.12 -20.16 -64.66
CA ASN A 171 68.01 -20.45 -66.09
C ASN A 171 68.96 -19.61 -66.96
N LYS A 172 69.45 -18.47 -66.46
CA LYS A 172 70.50 -17.66 -67.11
C LYS A 172 71.84 -18.41 -67.20
N GLY A 173 72.15 -19.25 -66.20
CA GLY A 173 73.47 -19.84 -65.98
C GLY A 173 74.00 -20.75 -67.09
N CYS A 174 73.13 -21.44 -67.83
CA CYS A 174 73.57 -22.44 -68.80
C CYS A 174 73.81 -21.92 -70.23
N THR A 175 73.19 -20.80 -70.64
CA THR A 175 73.30 -20.29 -72.03
C THR A 175 73.60 -18.79 -72.14
N SER A 176 73.51 -18.02 -71.05
CA SER A 176 73.56 -16.55 -71.12
C SER A 176 74.92 -15.94 -70.80
N ALA A 177 75.84 -16.67 -70.16
CA ALA A 177 77.20 -16.18 -69.90
C ALA A 177 77.96 -15.88 -71.21
N LEU A 178 77.63 -16.58 -72.30
CA LEU A 178 78.21 -16.36 -73.63
C LEU A 178 77.60 -15.14 -74.36
N LEU A 179 76.31 -14.87 -74.18
CA LEU A 179 75.58 -13.78 -74.85
C LEU A 179 75.56 -12.44 -74.09
N GLN A 180 75.87 -12.43 -72.80
CA GLN A 180 75.90 -11.19 -72.01
C GLN A 180 77.13 -10.30 -72.32
N LYS A 181 78.11 -10.84 -73.05
CA LYS A 181 79.36 -10.16 -73.46
C LYS A 181 79.32 -9.66 -74.90
N GLU A 182 78.16 -9.38 -75.49
CA GLU A 182 78.08 -8.83 -76.85
C GLU A 182 78.52 -7.35 -76.88
N PRO A 183 79.62 -7.00 -77.58
CA PRO A 183 80.21 -5.66 -77.51
C PRO A 183 79.52 -4.62 -78.43
N PHE A 184 78.50 -4.98 -79.22
CA PHE A 184 78.01 -4.13 -80.31
C PHE A 184 76.57 -3.61 -80.21
N THR A 185 75.65 -4.27 -79.51
CA THR A 185 74.20 -3.90 -79.58
C THR A 185 73.56 -3.51 -78.25
N GLY A 186 74.12 -3.90 -77.09
CA GLY A 186 73.58 -3.58 -75.76
C GLY A 186 72.17 -4.14 -75.45
N LEU A 187 71.52 -4.82 -76.40
CA LEU A 187 70.12 -5.22 -76.32
C LEU A 187 69.83 -6.16 -75.14
N LYS A 188 70.77 -7.06 -74.80
CA LYS A 188 70.63 -7.97 -73.65
C LYS A 188 70.72 -7.26 -72.31
N GLN A 189 71.50 -6.18 -72.22
CA GLN A 189 71.58 -5.37 -71.01
C GLN A 189 70.25 -4.66 -70.76
N VAL A 190 69.69 -4.00 -71.78
CA VAL A 190 68.39 -3.34 -71.70
C VAL A 190 67.27 -4.34 -71.35
N GLN A 191 67.31 -5.56 -71.89
CA GLN A 191 66.34 -6.62 -71.53
C GLN A 191 66.40 -6.99 -70.04
N ILE A 192 67.61 -7.05 -69.45
CA ILE A 192 67.79 -7.35 -68.02
C ILE A 192 67.33 -6.17 -67.17
N GLU A 193 67.67 -4.94 -67.56
CA GLU A 193 67.24 -3.71 -66.87
C GLU A 193 65.71 -3.60 -66.87
N ASN A 194 65.05 -3.78 -68.01
CA ASN A 194 63.59 -3.81 -68.11
C ASN A 194 62.95 -4.91 -67.25
N MET A 195 63.57 -6.08 -67.18
CA MET A 195 63.07 -7.18 -66.34
C MET A 195 63.23 -6.84 -64.85
N LEU A 196 64.37 -6.28 -64.44
CA LEU A 196 64.60 -5.85 -63.06
C LEU A 196 63.62 -4.75 -62.66
N GLU A 197 63.36 -3.79 -63.54
CA GLU A 197 62.39 -2.72 -63.31
C GLU A 197 60.96 -3.28 -63.15
N LEU A 198 60.55 -4.22 -64.01
CA LEU A 198 59.26 -4.92 -63.89
C LEU A 198 59.09 -5.66 -62.55
N TYR A 199 60.13 -6.37 -62.09
CA TYR A 199 60.06 -7.07 -60.80
C TYR A 199 60.15 -6.13 -59.62
N ARG A 200 60.90 -5.02 -59.74
CA ARG A 200 60.93 -3.95 -58.75
C ARG A 200 59.55 -3.33 -58.59
N GLU A 201 58.89 -3.00 -59.70
CA GLU A 201 57.52 -2.46 -59.69
C GLU A 201 56.54 -3.46 -59.06
N LYS A 202 56.59 -4.74 -59.43
CA LYS A 202 55.76 -5.80 -58.82
C LYS A 202 55.97 -5.91 -57.31
N LEU A 203 57.21 -5.86 -56.83
CA LEU A 203 57.52 -5.93 -55.40
C LEU A 203 57.10 -4.66 -54.65
N ASP A 204 57.30 -3.48 -55.26
CA ASP A 204 56.89 -2.19 -54.71
C ASP A 204 55.36 -2.11 -54.57
N GLN A 205 54.60 -2.65 -55.53
CA GLN A 205 53.13 -2.77 -55.43
C GLN A 205 52.66 -3.66 -54.25
N GLN A 206 53.45 -4.68 -53.87
CA GLN A 206 53.12 -5.56 -52.74
C GLN A 206 53.65 -5.06 -51.41
N LYS A 207 54.36 -3.92 -51.37
CA LYS A 207 54.86 -3.35 -50.12
C LYS A 207 53.70 -3.05 -49.17
N LEU A 208 53.90 -3.37 -47.90
CA LEU A 208 52.96 -2.98 -46.84
C LEU A 208 53.14 -1.49 -46.58
N VAL A 209 52.05 -0.74 -46.72
CA VAL A 209 51.97 0.63 -46.23
C VAL A 209 51.39 0.51 -44.82
N LEU A 210 52.21 0.80 -43.81
CA LEU A 210 51.75 0.87 -42.43
C LEU A 210 50.94 2.15 -42.26
N THR A 211 49.65 2.11 -42.57
CA THR A 211 48.71 3.12 -42.07
C THR A 211 48.44 2.78 -40.61
N SER A 212 49.11 3.52 -39.71
CA SER A 212 48.82 3.45 -38.29
C SER A 212 47.35 3.81 -38.09
N PRO A 213 46.51 2.93 -37.50
CA PRO A 213 45.17 3.33 -37.13
C PRO A 213 45.31 4.40 -36.05
N ALA A 214 44.69 5.56 -36.29
CA ALA A 214 44.55 6.59 -35.28
C ALA A 214 43.84 5.97 -34.08
N LEU A 215 44.50 6.05 -32.91
CA LEU A 215 43.92 5.79 -31.60
C LEU A 215 42.87 6.85 -31.26
#